data_AF-A0A2V2D2I2-F1
#
_entry.id   AF-A0A2V2D2I2-F1
#
_cell.length_a   1.000
_cell.length_b   1.000
_cell.length_c   1.000
_cell.angle_alpha   90.00
_cell.angle_beta   90.00
_cell.angle_gamma   90.00
#
_symmetry.space_group_name_H-M   'P 1'
#
loop_
_entity.id
_entity.type
_entity.pdbx_description
1 polymer ?
#
loop_
_entity_poly.entity_id
_entity_poly.type
_entity_poly.pdbx_seq_one_letter_code
_entity_poly.pdbx_strand_id
1 'polypeptide(L)'
;MNSRYFLLYILALFLVAPFAARAQSAKPDLVTISKIDFKKLPKNDIMRSNGQWIRVELVLSAIADAEKKTSNNTQWIRNVGVQLTLVYEDNKDTNKRNREKVVMQENVKLFALEANKEASVVFYIPPEAYSIYAINKAEPFAWSVDLSVDGTKIPLSKSNYKTMLSRKIWSSGSNITKVLESYQKLVESSVKANAGVLMSLPKTPFQVQYYEINRGPSQYALPTYVAE
;
A
#
# COMPACT_ATOMS: atom_id res chain seq x y z
N MET A 1 34.10 -57.13 24.32
CA MET A 1 32.67 -56.92 24.67
C MET A 1 32.48 -55.47 25.09
N ASN A 2 31.53 -54.77 24.46
CA ASN A 2 30.60 -53.77 24.99
C ASN A 2 31.07 -52.92 26.20
N SER A 3 30.91 -51.59 26.29
CA SER A 3 29.92 -50.72 25.69
C SER A 3 30.11 -49.30 26.28
N ARG A 4 30.08 -48.29 25.41
CA ARG A 4 29.35 -47.00 25.57
C ARG A 4 29.88 -46.01 26.63
N TYR A 5 30.59 -44.97 26.19
CA TYR A 5 30.05 -43.67 25.75
C TYR A 5 29.32 -42.92 26.87
N PHE A 6 29.94 -41.88 27.43
CA PHE A 6 29.25 -40.63 27.71
C PHE A 6 30.26 -39.48 27.98
N LEU A 7 30.05 -38.37 27.26
CA LEU A 7 30.54 -37.01 27.54
C LEU A 7 32.00 -36.65 27.21
N LEU A 8 32.32 -36.67 25.92
CA LEU A 8 33.39 -35.84 25.32
C LEU A 8 32.85 -35.22 24.02
N TYR A 9 31.97 -34.24 24.15
CA TYR A 9 31.48 -33.33 23.11
C TYR A 9 31.03 -32.08 23.90
N ILE A 10 31.63 -30.90 23.78
CA ILE A 10 31.39 -29.94 22.70
C ILE A 10 32.64 -29.06 22.56
N LEU A 11 33.44 -29.32 21.52
CA LEU A 11 34.34 -28.35 20.92
C LEU A 11 34.30 -28.61 19.42
N ALA A 12 33.29 -28.05 18.73
CA ALA A 12 33.13 -28.20 17.30
C ALA A 12 32.81 -26.86 16.65
N LEU A 13 33.85 -26.33 16.00
CA LEU A 13 33.83 -25.48 14.81
C LEU A 13 32.80 -24.33 14.77
N PHE A 14 33.29 -23.13 15.10
CA PHE A 14 32.93 -21.93 14.35
C PHE A 14 33.45 -22.07 12.92
N LEU A 15 32.71 -22.79 12.07
CA LEU A 15 32.84 -22.64 10.63
C LEU A 15 32.20 -21.30 10.26
N VAL A 16 33.07 -20.33 10.02
CA VAL A 16 32.80 -19.11 9.27
C VAL A 16 32.22 -19.53 7.92
N ALA A 17 30.91 -19.65 7.83
CA ALA A 17 30.23 -19.70 6.54
C ALA A 17 30.25 -18.27 5.98
N PRO A 18 30.82 -18.07 4.79
CA PRO A 18 31.02 -16.74 4.25
C PRO A 18 29.66 -16.08 3.99
N PHE A 19 29.56 -14.81 4.34
CA PHE A 19 28.63 -13.86 3.73
C PHE A 19 28.95 -13.76 2.23
N ALA A 20 28.71 -14.82 1.48
CA ALA A 20 28.47 -14.76 0.05
C ALA A 20 26.99 -14.40 -0.11
N ALA A 21 26.62 -13.19 0.29
CA ALA A 21 25.52 -12.48 -0.32
C ALA A 21 25.95 -12.25 -1.78
N ARG A 22 25.82 -13.29 -2.59
CA ARG A 22 25.87 -13.21 -4.03
C ARG A 22 24.86 -12.13 -4.36
N ALA A 23 25.34 -11.01 -4.91
CA ALA A 23 24.51 -10.01 -5.53
C ALA A 23 23.78 -10.69 -6.70
N GLN A 24 22.73 -11.46 -6.40
CA GLN A 24 21.65 -11.65 -7.32
C GLN A 24 21.15 -10.24 -7.57
N SER A 25 21.38 -9.76 -8.79
CA SER A 25 20.63 -8.64 -9.33
C SER A 25 19.17 -8.90 -8.99
N ALA A 26 18.62 -8.16 -8.02
CA ALA A 26 17.28 -8.39 -7.54
C ALA A 26 16.35 -8.36 -8.76
N LYS A 27 15.61 -9.45 -8.98
CA LYS A 27 14.60 -9.51 -10.04
C LYS A 27 13.68 -8.30 -9.85
N PRO A 28 13.36 -7.55 -10.92
CA PRO A 28 12.49 -6.38 -10.79
C PRO A 28 11.15 -6.79 -10.19
N ASP A 29 10.60 -5.93 -9.33
CA ASP A 29 9.28 -6.13 -8.73
C ASP A 29 8.24 -6.25 -9.86
N LEU A 30 7.46 -7.34 -9.87
CA LEU A 30 6.49 -7.60 -10.94
C LEU A 30 5.36 -6.55 -10.97
N VAL A 31 5.08 -5.90 -9.85
CA VAL A 31 4.11 -4.81 -9.75
C VAL A 31 4.77 -3.65 -9.04
N THR A 32 4.63 -2.45 -9.62
CA THR A 32 5.15 -1.20 -9.07
C THR A 32 4.06 -0.13 -9.06
N ILE A 33 4.29 0.95 -8.32
CA ILE A 33 3.38 2.11 -8.28
C ILE A 33 3.99 3.20 -9.16
N SER A 34 3.31 3.56 -10.24
CA SER A 34 3.70 4.67 -11.10
C SER A 34 3.38 6.02 -10.46
N LYS A 35 2.20 6.11 -9.83
CA LYS A 35 1.66 7.36 -9.32
C LYS A 35 0.67 7.11 -8.17
N ILE A 36 0.63 8.05 -7.24
CA ILE A 36 -0.45 8.22 -6.27
C ILE A 36 -0.99 9.64 -6.38
N ASP A 37 -2.31 9.81 -6.44
CA ASP A 37 -2.99 11.10 -6.53
C ASP A 37 -4.04 11.25 -5.43
N PHE A 38 -4.10 12.41 -4.81
CA PHE A 38 -5.06 12.75 -3.76
C PHE A 38 -5.91 13.93 -4.19
N LYS A 39 -7.20 13.70 -4.38
CA LYS A 39 -8.12 14.72 -4.90
C LYS A 39 -9.34 14.89 -4.02
N LYS A 40 -9.67 16.14 -3.71
CA LYS A 40 -10.99 16.51 -3.18
C LYS A 40 -11.98 16.56 -4.32
N LEU A 41 -13.05 15.78 -4.23
CA LEU A 41 -14.14 15.82 -5.19
C LEU A 41 -15.18 16.83 -4.74
N PRO A 42 -15.53 17.83 -5.57
CA PRO A 42 -16.63 18.75 -5.29
C PRO A 42 -17.89 18.01 -4.83
N LYS A 43 -18.65 18.63 -3.91
CA LYS A 43 -19.87 18.03 -3.34
C LYS A 43 -20.87 17.53 -4.41
N ASN A 44 -20.93 18.22 -5.55
CA ASN A 44 -21.89 17.94 -6.61
C ASN A 44 -21.42 16.91 -7.64
N ASP A 45 -20.16 16.45 -7.56
CA ASP A 45 -19.63 15.46 -8.51
C ASP A 45 -20.27 14.09 -8.28
N ILE A 46 -20.51 13.73 -7.02
CA ILE A 46 -21.17 12.48 -6.63
C ILE A 46 -22.64 12.77 -6.35
N MET A 47 -23.51 12.20 -7.17
CA MET A 47 -24.96 12.36 -7.04
C MET A 47 -25.44 11.96 -5.64
N ARG A 48 -26.28 12.82 -5.04
CA ARG A 48 -26.86 12.59 -3.69
C ARG A 48 -25.82 12.44 -2.58
N SER A 49 -24.60 12.96 -2.76
CA SER A 49 -23.63 13.04 -1.67
C SER A 49 -24.00 14.16 -0.69
N ASN A 50 -23.87 13.87 0.60
CA ASN A 50 -24.09 14.86 1.67
C ASN A 50 -22.91 15.84 1.82
N GLY A 51 -21.76 15.55 1.20
CA GLY A 51 -20.60 16.44 1.26
C GLY A 51 -19.48 16.06 0.29
N GLN A 52 -18.29 16.56 0.60
CA GLN A 52 -17.09 16.42 -0.23
C GLN A 52 -16.44 15.06 0.02
N TRP A 53 -16.08 14.34 -1.03
CA TRP A 53 -15.31 13.10 -0.92
C TRP A 53 -13.82 13.38 -1.12
N ILE A 54 -12.95 12.55 -0.55
CA ILE A 54 -11.55 12.46 -1.00
C ILE A 54 -11.42 11.21 -1.84
N ARG A 55 -10.89 11.36 -3.04
CA ARG A 55 -10.50 10.26 -3.93
C ARG A 55 -8.99 10.08 -3.84
N VAL A 56 -8.56 8.85 -3.67
CA VAL A 56 -7.16 8.44 -3.74
C VAL A 56 -7.00 7.45 -4.88
N GLU A 57 -6.15 7.77 -5.85
CA GLU A 57 -5.87 6.91 -6.98
C GLU A 57 -4.43 6.42 -6.93
N LEU A 58 -4.27 5.10 -6.95
CA LEU A 58 -2.99 4.42 -7.13
C LEU A 58 -2.93 3.87 -8.54
N VAL A 59 -1.97 4.36 -9.32
CA VAL A 59 -1.68 3.81 -10.65
C VAL A 59 -0.61 2.73 -10.50
N LEU A 60 -1.00 1.49 -10.77
CA LEU A 60 -0.10 0.34 -10.74
C LEU A 60 0.44 0.05 -12.13
N SER A 61 1.74 -0.22 -12.22
CA SER A 61 2.41 -0.74 -13.41
C SER A 61 2.77 -2.21 -13.21
N ALA A 62 2.26 -3.06 -14.09
CA ALA A 62 2.63 -4.47 -14.15
C ALA A 62 3.84 -4.65 -15.08
N ILE A 63 4.87 -5.35 -14.64
CA ILE A 63 6.10 -5.62 -15.41
C ILE A 63 6.09 -7.08 -15.86
N ALA A 64 6.33 -7.31 -17.16
CA ALA A 64 6.43 -8.66 -17.70
C ALA A 64 7.54 -9.45 -17.00
N ASP A 65 7.26 -10.72 -16.71
CA ASP A 65 8.25 -11.64 -16.16
C ASP A 65 9.04 -12.25 -17.32
N ALA A 66 10.30 -11.86 -17.46
CA ALA A 66 11.18 -12.34 -18.53
C ALA A 66 11.33 -13.88 -18.56
N GLU A 67 11.07 -14.57 -17.44
CA GLU A 67 11.19 -16.02 -17.33
C GLU A 67 9.91 -16.75 -17.77
N LYS A 68 8.77 -16.04 -17.86
CA LYS A 68 7.47 -16.64 -18.13
C LYS A 68 7.11 -16.49 -19.61
N LYS A 69 7.41 -17.51 -20.40
CA LYS A 69 7.00 -17.57 -21.81
C LYS A 69 5.49 -17.75 -21.92
N THR A 70 4.82 -16.81 -22.59
CA THR A 70 3.39 -16.92 -22.93
C THR A 70 3.22 -17.08 -24.44
N SER A 71 2.34 -17.98 -24.87
CA SER A 71 2.09 -18.28 -26.29
C SER A 71 1.53 -17.10 -27.09
N ASN A 72 0.88 -16.14 -26.42
CA ASN A 72 0.14 -15.05 -27.06
C ASN A 72 0.73 -13.65 -26.75
N ASN A 73 1.97 -13.57 -26.24
CA ASN A 73 2.62 -12.33 -25.75
C ASN A 73 1.87 -11.54 -24.65
N THR A 74 0.65 -11.92 -24.28
CA THR A 74 -0.08 -11.35 -23.15
C THR A 74 0.22 -12.13 -21.88
N GLN A 75 0.88 -11.48 -20.94
CA GLN A 75 1.13 -12.02 -19.61
C GLN A 75 0.20 -11.35 -18.58
N TRP A 76 -0.35 -12.14 -17.68
CA TRP A 76 -1.17 -11.67 -16.57
C TRP A 76 -0.46 -11.95 -15.25
N ILE A 77 -0.41 -10.95 -14.39
CA ILE A 77 0.03 -11.04 -12.99
C ILE A 77 -1.22 -11.19 -12.15
N ARG A 78 -1.39 -12.32 -11.47
CA ARG A 78 -2.62 -12.66 -10.75
C ARG A 78 -2.51 -12.33 -9.26
N ASN A 79 -3.66 -12.24 -8.60
CA ASN A 79 -3.77 -12.12 -7.14
C ASN A 79 -2.92 -10.98 -6.57
N VAL A 80 -3.06 -9.79 -7.14
CA VAL A 80 -2.32 -8.61 -6.69
C VAL A 80 -3.03 -8.04 -5.47
N GLY A 81 -2.37 -8.03 -4.31
CA GLY A 81 -2.88 -7.39 -3.11
C GLY A 81 -2.32 -5.98 -2.96
N VAL A 82 -3.18 -5.04 -2.58
CA VAL A 82 -2.83 -3.63 -2.36
C VAL A 82 -3.36 -3.23 -0.99
N GLN A 83 -2.47 -2.81 -0.10
CA GLN A 83 -2.83 -2.20 1.17
C GLN A 83 -2.50 -0.71 1.09
N LEU A 84 -3.48 0.15 1.30
CA LEU A 84 -3.27 1.58 1.42
C LEU A 84 -3.43 1.99 2.89
N THR A 85 -2.41 2.64 3.44
CA THR A 85 -2.46 3.23 4.79
C THR A 85 -2.28 4.74 4.70
N LEU A 86 -3.21 5.50 5.27
CA LEU A 86 -3.21 6.95 5.31
C LEU A 86 -3.16 7.43 6.75
N VAL A 87 -2.35 8.45 7.02
CA VAL A 87 -2.24 9.07 8.34
C VAL A 87 -2.52 10.55 8.22
N TYR A 88 -3.66 10.99 8.77
CA TYR A 88 -4.01 12.40 8.90
C TYR A 88 -3.67 12.92 10.29
N GLU A 89 -3.51 14.23 10.40
CA GLU A 89 -3.48 14.91 11.69
C GLU A 89 -4.89 15.44 11.97
N ASP A 90 -5.43 15.17 13.16
CA ASP A 90 -6.65 15.83 13.62
C ASP A 90 -6.34 17.32 13.82
N ASN A 91 -6.97 18.17 13.02
CA ASN A 91 -6.77 19.62 13.05
C ASN A 91 -7.72 20.35 14.01
N LYS A 92 -8.47 19.64 14.87
CA LYS A 92 -9.24 20.28 15.94
C LYS A 92 -8.34 21.03 16.92
N ASP A 93 -7.12 20.53 17.15
CA ASP A 93 -6.12 21.23 17.97
C ASP A 93 -5.33 22.26 17.14
N THR A 94 -5.32 23.50 17.63
CA THR A 94 -4.54 24.60 17.04
C THR A 94 -3.03 24.41 17.27
N ASN A 95 -2.64 23.71 18.33
CA ASN A 95 -1.25 23.35 18.59
C ASN A 95 -0.82 22.14 17.76
N LYS A 96 -0.02 22.40 16.72
CA LYS A 96 0.51 21.37 15.82
C LYS A 96 1.23 20.21 16.51
N ARG A 97 1.81 20.42 17.70
CA ARG A 97 2.56 19.38 18.44
C ARG A 97 1.66 18.36 19.11
N ASN A 98 0.42 18.73 19.42
CA ASN A 98 -0.53 17.90 20.15
C ASN A 98 -1.56 17.23 19.25
N ARG A 99 -1.49 17.47 17.93
CA ARG A 99 -2.45 16.91 16.98
C ARG A 99 -2.39 15.39 16.96
N GLU A 100 -3.50 14.79 17.34
CA GLU A 100 -3.73 13.36 17.27
C GLU A 100 -3.55 12.86 15.82
N LYS A 101 -3.06 11.63 15.67
CA LYS A 101 -2.88 10.99 14.37
C LYS A 101 -4.04 10.05 14.11
N VAL A 102 -4.74 10.29 13.00
CA VAL A 102 -5.84 9.45 12.54
C VAL A 102 -5.32 8.52 11.46
N VAL A 103 -5.25 7.23 11.78
CA VAL A 103 -4.78 6.19 10.86
C VAL A 103 -5.98 5.52 10.20
N MET A 104 -6.01 5.49 8.88
CA MET A 104 -7.01 4.79 8.07
C MET A 104 -6.29 3.80 7.18
N GLN A 105 -6.79 2.56 7.11
CA GLN A 105 -6.19 1.52 6.30
C GLN A 105 -7.28 0.75 5.57
N GLU A 106 -6.98 0.37 4.33
CA GLU A 106 -7.82 -0.51 3.53
C GLU A 106 -6.94 -1.50 2.76
N ASN A 107 -7.38 -2.75 2.72
CA ASN A 107 -6.78 -3.79 1.89
C ASN A 107 -7.73 -4.13 0.75
N VAL A 108 -7.16 -4.41 -0.40
CA VAL A 108 -7.91 -4.85 -1.56
C VAL A 108 -7.13 -5.86 -2.37
N LYS A 109 -7.84 -6.84 -2.92
CA LYS A 109 -7.29 -7.86 -3.80
C LYS A 109 -7.79 -7.66 -5.22
N LEU A 110 -6.88 -7.69 -6.18
CA LEU A 110 -7.16 -7.62 -7.60
C LEU A 110 -7.03 -9.02 -8.21
N PHE A 111 -7.91 -9.34 -9.15
CA PHE A 111 -7.90 -10.63 -9.82
C PHE A 111 -6.62 -10.80 -10.66
N ALA A 112 -6.34 -9.81 -11.50
CA ALA A 112 -5.14 -9.76 -12.31
C ALA A 112 -4.83 -8.35 -12.82
N LEU A 113 -3.55 -8.13 -13.16
CA LEU A 113 -3.06 -7.01 -13.95
C LEU A 113 -2.42 -7.54 -15.23
N GLU A 114 -2.66 -6.87 -16.35
CA GLU A 114 -2.01 -7.19 -17.62
C GLU A 114 -0.60 -6.59 -17.63
N ALA A 115 0.41 -7.40 -17.97
CA ALA A 115 1.79 -6.95 -18.03
C ALA A 115 1.98 -5.82 -19.05
N ASN A 116 2.88 -4.89 -18.73
CA ASN A 116 3.21 -3.68 -19.50
C ASN A 116 2.03 -2.71 -19.67
N LYS A 117 1.00 -2.83 -18.83
CA LYS A 117 -0.11 -1.87 -18.75
C LYS A 117 -0.21 -1.25 -17.37
N GLU A 118 -0.82 -0.07 -17.35
CA GLU A 118 -1.16 0.64 -16.13
C GLU A 118 -2.64 0.43 -15.77
N ALA A 119 -2.93 0.36 -14.47
CA ALA A 119 -4.28 0.21 -13.94
C ALA A 119 -4.52 1.12 -12.73
N SER A 120 -5.71 1.69 -12.64
CA SER A 120 -6.10 2.59 -11.53
C SER A 120 -6.81 1.80 -10.42
N VAL A 121 -6.17 1.72 -9.26
CA VAL A 121 -6.78 1.24 -8.02
C VAL A 121 -7.25 2.44 -7.21
N VAL A 122 -8.54 2.49 -6.89
CA VAL A 122 -9.17 3.72 -6.37
C VAL A 122 -9.76 3.47 -4.99
N PHE A 123 -9.50 4.42 -4.11
CA PHE A 123 -10.01 4.46 -2.75
C PHE A 123 -10.70 5.80 -2.47
N TYR A 124 -11.58 5.81 -1.47
CA TYR A 124 -12.35 6.96 -1.09
C TYR A 124 -12.42 7.15 0.41
N ILE A 125 -12.44 8.41 0.84
CA ILE A 125 -12.77 8.81 2.20
C ILE A 125 -14.11 9.57 2.13
N PRO A 126 -15.10 9.18 2.95
CA PRO A 126 -16.43 9.75 2.91
C PRO A 126 -16.49 11.14 3.55
N PRO A 127 -17.53 11.94 3.25
CA PRO A 127 -17.68 13.30 3.77
C PRO A 127 -17.69 13.39 5.29
N GLU A 128 -18.25 12.39 5.98
CA GLU A 128 -18.37 12.33 7.43
C GLU A 128 -17.00 12.40 8.12
N ALA A 129 -15.96 11.86 7.48
CA ALA A 129 -14.59 11.88 7.98
C ALA A 129 -14.04 13.32 8.14
N TYR A 130 -14.52 14.28 7.35
CA TYR A 130 -14.11 15.69 7.49
C TYR A 130 -14.52 16.26 8.85
N SER A 131 -15.76 16.01 9.26
CA SER A 131 -16.29 16.52 10.53
C SER A 131 -15.73 15.76 11.72
N ILE A 132 -15.58 14.43 11.59
CA ILE A 132 -15.08 13.59 12.69
C ILE A 132 -13.60 13.84 12.96
N TYR A 133 -12.77 14.03 11.93
CA TYR A 133 -11.31 14.08 12.06
C TYR A 133 -10.69 15.43 11.64
N ALA A 134 -11.51 16.45 11.35
CA ALA A 134 -11.07 17.76 10.85
C ALA A 134 -10.06 17.67 9.69
N ILE A 135 -10.30 16.75 8.73
CA ILE A 135 -9.45 16.56 7.56
C ILE A 135 -9.61 17.76 6.63
N ASN A 136 -8.60 18.64 6.60
CA ASN A 136 -8.65 19.87 5.82
C ASN A 136 -7.88 19.78 4.49
N LYS A 137 -7.14 18.70 4.23
CA LYS A 137 -6.33 18.49 3.02
C LYS A 137 -6.65 17.14 2.38
N ALA A 138 -6.50 17.06 1.05
CA ALA A 138 -6.66 15.81 0.33
C ALA A 138 -5.50 14.87 0.67
N GLU A 139 -4.27 15.37 0.53
CA GLU A 139 -3.06 14.61 0.84
C GLU A 139 -2.90 14.45 2.37
N PRO A 140 -2.67 13.22 2.85
CA PRO A 140 -2.44 12.95 4.27
C PRO A 140 -1.05 13.42 4.72
N PHE A 141 -0.83 13.47 6.04
CA PHE A 141 0.47 13.80 6.60
C PHE A 141 1.54 12.76 6.26
N ALA A 142 1.15 11.49 6.29
CA ALA A 142 1.98 10.38 5.85
C ALA A 142 1.10 9.29 5.23
N TRP A 143 1.68 8.50 4.35
CA TRP A 143 1.02 7.36 3.72
C TRP A 143 2.05 6.27 3.39
N SER A 144 1.57 5.03 3.29
CA SER A 144 2.29 3.88 2.77
C SER A 144 1.39 3.01 1.91
N VAL A 145 1.99 2.30 0.97
CA VAL A 145 1.33 1.27 0.17
C VAL A 145 2.12 -0.02 0.29
N ASP A 146 1.47 -1.10 0.69
CA ASP A 146 2.06 -2.45 0.64
C ASP A 146 1.47 -3.21 -0.54
N LEU A 147 2.34 -3.82 -1.34
CA LEU A 147 1.96 -4.63 -2.49
C LEU A 147 2.27 -6.10 -2.23
N SER A 148 1.47 -6.97 -2.83
CA SER A 148 1.75 -8.41 -2.88
C SER A 148 1.32 -9.01 -4.20
N VAL A 149 1.98 -10.09 -4.61
CA VAL A 149 1.64 -10.88 -5.79
C VAL A 149 1.54 -12.34 -5.36
N ASP A 150 0.42 -13.00 -5.68
CA ASP A 150 0.14 -14.38 -5.27
C ASP A 150 0.36 -14.60 -3.75
N GLY A 151 -0.03 -13.61 -2.95
CA GLY A 151 0.11 -13.63 -1.48
C GLY A 151 1.53 -13.36 -0.95
N THR A 152 2.52 -13.24 -1.82
CA THR A 152 3.89 -12.87 -1.44
C THR A 152 4.04 -11.35 -1.44
N LYS A 153 4.39 -10.76 -0.28
CA LYS A 153 4.62 -9.32 -0.15
C LYS A 153 5.85 -8.89 -0.95
N ILE A 154 5.73 -7.77 -1.65
CA ILE A 154 6.85 -7.06 -2.23
C ILE A 154 7.56 -6.30 -1.11
N PRO A 155 8.81 -6.64 -0.75
CA PRO A 155 9.48 -6.03 0.38
C PRO A 155 9.83 -4.58 0.09
N LEU A 156 9.66 -3.73 1.09
CA LEU A 156 10.16 -2.36 1.04
C LEU A 156 11.69 -2.36 0.94
N SER A 157 12.21 -1.61 -0.02
CA SER A 157 13.64 -1.47 -0.27
C SER A 157 13.96 -0.09 -0.84
N LYS A 158 15.25 0.25 -0.92
CA LYS A 158 15.70 1.55 -1.41
C LYS A 158 15.19 1.88 -2.83
N SER A 159 14.94 0.87 -3.67
CA SER A 159 14.44 1.07 -5.03
C SER A 159 12.97 1.49 -5.07
N ASN A 160 12.15 1.09 -4.09
CA ASN A 160 10.70 1.32 -4.09
C ASN A 160 10.20 2.28 -3.00
N TYR A 161 11.06 2.78 -2.11
CA TYR A 161 10.65 3.74 -1.07
C TYR A 161 9.93 4.99 -1.60
N LYS A 162 10.36 5.54 -2.74
CA LYS A 162 9.77 6.77 -3.29
C LYS A 162 8.34 6.57 -3.80
N THR A 163 7.99 5.35 -4.17
CA THR A 163 6.70 5.00 -4.78
C THR A 163 5.75 4.36 -3.77
N MET A 164 6.27 3.64 -2.77
CA MET A 164 5.49 2.96 -1.74
C MET A 164 5.35 3.74 -0.43
N LEU A 165 6.09 4.84 -0.24
CA LEU A 165 6.03 5.65 0.97
C LEU A 165 5.84 7.13 0.64
N SER A 166 5.20 7.86 1.56
CA SER A 166 5.16 9.32 1.51
C SER A 166 6.56 9.93 1.64
N ARG A 167 6.74 11.13 1.05
CA ARG A 167 7.99 11.89 1.15
C ARG A 167 8.44 12.10 2.59
N LYS A 168 7.49 12.31 3.51
CA LYS A 168 7.75 12.46 4.94
C LYS A 168 8.53 11.29 5.54
N ILE A 169 8.32 10.08 5.01
CA ILE A 169 8.98 8.86 5.46
C ILE A 169 10.28 8.65 4.66
N TRP A 170 10.22 8.59 3.33
CA TRP A 170 11.40 8.18 2.54
C TRP A 170 12.52 9.21 2.51
N SER A 171 12.24 10.50 2.71
CA SER A 171 13.29 11.53 2.70
C SER A 171 14.07 11.62 4.02
N SER A 172 13.84 10.71 4.97
CA SER A 172 14.55 10.65 6.27
C SER A 172 15.98 10.07 6.18
N GLY A 173 16.42 9.65 5.00
CA GLY A 173 17.80 9.27 4.73
C GLY A 173 18.27 8.10 5.60
N SER A 174 19.34 8.30 6.36
CA SER A 174 19.92 7.27 7.24
C SER A 174 19.00 6.84 8.39
N ASN A 175 17.98 7.66 8.73
CA ASN A 175 17.05 7.37 9.83
C ASN A 175 15.79 6.60 9.40
N ILE A 176 15.69 6.23 8.12
CA ILE A 176 14.46 5.65 7.56
C ILE A 176 13.97 4.41 8.30
N THR A 177 14.87 3.55 8.78
CA THR A 177 14.51 2.36 9.57
C THR A 177 13.78 2.74 10.85
N LYS A 178 14.31 3.70 11.62
CA LYS A 178 13.68 4.17 12.87
C LYS A 178 12.34 4.88 12.62
N VAL A 179 12.27 5.63 11.52
CA VAL A 179 11.02 6.31 11.12
C VAL A 179 9.96 5.28 10.72
N LEU A 180 10.33 4.24 9.98
CA LEU A 180 9.43 3.14 9.60
C LEU A 180 8.97 2.35 10.82
N GLU A 181 9.85 2.01 11.76
CA GLU A 181 9.46 1.33 13.01
C GLU A 181 8.46 2.17 13.81
N SER A 182 8.71 3.47 13.95
CA SER A 182 7.81 4.38 14.66
C SER A 182 6.47 4.52 13.95
N TYR A 183 6.49 4.58 12.62
CA TYR A 183 5.30 4.61 11.77
C TYR A 183 4.48 3.33 11.90
N GLN A 184 5.11 2.16 11.84
CA GLN A 184 4.45 0.86 11.99
C GLN A 184 3.79 0.72 13.36
N LYS A 185 4.49 1.10 14.44
CA LYS A 185 3.91 1.12 15.80
C LYS A 185 2.67 2.00 15.88
N LEU A 186 2.70 3.19 15.27
CA LEU A 186 1.54 4.07 15.19
C LEU A 186 0.38 3.42 14.42
N VAL A 187 0.68 2.81 13.27
CA VAL A 187 -0.34 2.14 12.46
C VAL A 187 -0.98 1.00 13.25
N GLU A 188 -0.18 0.12 13.86
CA GLU A 188 -0.64 -1.01 14.65
C GLU A 188 -1.51 -0.58 15.85
N SER A 189 -1.13 0.51 16.54
CA SER A 189 -1.88 1.00 17.69
C SER A 189 -3.22 1.65 17.33
N SER A 190 -3.35 2.20 16.12
CA SER A 190 -4.43 3.13 15.78
C SER A 190 -5.35 2.66 14.65
N VAL A 191 -4.94 1.68 13.85
CA VAL A 191 -5.68 1.26 12.65
C VAL A 191 -7.11 0.77 12.95
N LYS A 192 -7.30 0.10 14.09
CA LYS A 192 -8.61 -0.47 14.47
C LYS A 192 -9.66 0.60 14.77
N ALA A 193 -9.24 1.79 15.20
CA ALA A 193 -10.16 2.85 15.61
C ALA A 193 -10.94 3.44 14.43
N ASN A 194 -10.36 3.42 13.22
CA ASN A 194 -10.94 4.04 12.02
C ASN A 194 -11.12 3.03 10.87
N ALA A 195 -11.28 1.75 11.21
CA ALA A 195 -11.54 0.71 10.22
C ALA A 195 -12.82 1.04 9.43
N GLY A 196 -12.78 0.85 8.11
CA GLY A 196 -13.91 1.12 7.21
C GLY A 196 -14.11 2.58 6.81
N VAL A 197 -13.30 3.53 7.32
CA VAL A 197 -13.37 4.93 6.86
C VAL A 197 -12.74 5.10 5.48
N LEU A 198 -11.57 4.50 5.25
CA LEU A 198 -11.00 4.41 3.91
C LEU A 198 -11.66 3.21 3.21
N MET A 199 -12.29 3.47 2.08
CA MET A 199 -13.03 2.45 1.33
C MET A 199 -12.38 2.23 -0.03
N SER A 200 -12.14 0.97 -0.38
CA SER A 200 -11.84 0.60 -1.77
C SER A 200 -13.08 0.78 -2.64
N LEU A 201 -12.90 1.04 -3.94
CA LEU A 201 -14.01 1.30 -4.88
C LEU A 201 -15.21 0.34 -4.72
N PRO A 202 -15.04 -1.00 -4.64
CA PRO A 202 -16.18 -1.93 -4.50
C PRO A 202 -16.96 -1.78 -3.19
N LYS A 203 -16.32 -1.28 -2.12
CA LYS A 203 -16.95 -1.07 -0.81
C LYS A 203 -17.64 0.29 -0.70
N THR A 204 -17.47 1.17 -1.69
CA THR A 204 -18.13 2.48 -1.69
C THR A 204 -19.62 2.38 -2.03
N PRO A 205 -20.45 3.37 -1.64
CA PRO A 205 -21.84 3.43 -2.07
C PRO A 205 -21.99 3.46 -3.60
N PHE A 206 -23.12 2.95 -4.11
CA PHE A 206 -23.39 2.84 -5.55
C PHE A 206 -23.15 4.12 -6.34
N GLN A 207 -23.54 5.29 -5.82
CA GLN A 207 -23.34 6.58 -6.48
C GLN A 207 -21.87 6.95 -6.69
N VAL A 208 -20.98 6.49 -5.80
CA VAL A 208 -19.53 6.70 -5.90
C VAL A 208 -18.95 5.75 -6.94
N GLN A 209 -19.38 4.49 -6.92
CA GLN A 209 -19.01 3.51 -7.95
C GLN A 209 -19.43 3.96 -9.34
N TYR A 210 -20.68 4.41 -9.47
CA TYR A 210 -21.23 4.93 -10.71
C TYR A 210 -20.46 6.16 -11.21
N TYR A 211 -20.11 7.08 -10.31
CA TYR A 211 -19.25 8.22 -10.63
C TYR A 211 -17.92 7.73 -11.20
N GLU A 212 -17.20 6.85 -10.51
CA GLU A 212 -15.86 6.43 -10.94
C GLU A 212 -15.88 5.71 -12.29
N ILE A 213 -16.86 4.84 -12.51
CA ILE A 213 -16.96 4.05 -13.75
C ILE A 213 -17.36 4.91 -14.96
N ASN A 214 -18.24 5.91 -14.78
CA ASN A 214 -18.84 6.63 -15.91
C ASN A 214 -18.33 8.07 -16.09
N ARG A 215 -17.77 8.65 -15.02
CA ARG A 215 -17.37 10.08 -14.96
C ARG A 215 -16.05 10.29 -14.22
N GLY A 216 -15.42 9.22 -13.75
CA GLY A 216 -14.20 9.27 -12.95
C GLY A 216 -13.05 9.86 -13.77
N PRO A 217 -12.09 10.52 -13.10
CA PRO A 217 -10.93 11.09 -13.78
C PRO A 217 -9.85 10.04 -14.13
N SER A 218 -10.06 8.76 -13.79
CA SER A 218 -9.13 7.67 -14.11
C SER A 218 -8.84 7.66 -15.61
N GLN A 219 -7.58 7.83 -15.96
CA GLN A 219 -7.11 7.70 -17.35
C GLN A 219 -6.81 6.23 -17.71
N TYR A 220 -6.70 5.37 -16.69
CA TYR A 220 -6.32 3.97 -16.83
C TYR A 220 -7.50 3.05 -16.55
N ALA A 221 -7.37 1.81 -17.01
CA ALA A 221 -8.38 0.80 -16.78
C ALA A 221 -8.52 0.51 -15.27
N LEU A 222 -9.77 0.38 -14.82
CA LEU A 222 -10.07 -0.12 -13.49
C LEU A 222 -9.85 -1.64 -13.48
N PRO A 223 -8.99 -2.18 -12.60
CA PRO A 223 -8.77 -3.61 -12.51
C PRO A 223 -10.00 -4.31 -11.94
N THR A 224 -10.11 -5.62 -12.18
CA THR A 224 -11.15 -6.42 -11.53
C THR A 224 -10.79 -6.63 -10.06
N TYR A 225 -11.61 -6.06 -9.19
CA TYR A 225 -11.53 -6.26 -7.75
C TYR A 225 -12.12 -7.63 -7.38
N VAL A 226 -11.45 -8.34 -6.48
CA VAL A 226 -11.97 -9.60 -5.91
C VAL A 226 -12.84 -9.22 -4.71
N ALA A 227 -14.09 -9.67 -4.71
CA ALA A 227 -14.97 -9.51 -3.55
C ALA A 227 -14.38 -10.27 -2.35
N GLU A 228 -14.39 -9.61 -1.18
CA GLU A 228 -14.05 -10.22 0.11
C GLU A 228 -15.25 -10.91 0.73
#